data_AF-H1W0H5-F1
#
_entry.id   AF-H1W0H5-F1
#
_cell.length_a   1.000
_cell.length_b   1.000
_cell.length_c   1.000
_cell.angle_alpha   90.00
_cell.angle_beta   90.00
_cell.angle_gamma   90.00
#
_symmetry.space_group_name_H-M   'P 1'
#
loop_
_entity.id
_entity.type
_entity.pdbx_description
1 polymer ?
#
loop_
_entity_poly.entity_id
_entity_poly.type
_entity_poly.pdbx_seq_one_letter_code
_entity_poly.pdbx_strand_id
1 'polypeptide(L)'
;MHFSTLVAATFVAVASAKDIVYPPIINLGRHGYPHGNQFIAWSPFTPTTTQDVVKLCDTRGSIKGTATWTAVRTVNTYVLDPICRKPFNLTDDDTGTTYHNLELACVDDNIPISAEPEVTAVVDRNTNKTVHTCTRVPADSEAGTAESCTRSANGGVMYLYACTA
;
A
#
# COMPACT_ATOMS: atom_id res chain seq x y z
N MET A 1 3.93 41.25 -47.37
CA MET A 1 4.30 39.82 -47.34
C MET A 1 4.10 39.33 -45.92
N HIS A 2 3.09 38.49 -45.68
CA HIS A 2 2.78 37.93 -44.37
C HIS A 2 3.64 36.70 -44.11
N PHE A 3 4.43 36.71 -43.03
CA PHE A 3 5.14 35.52 -42.56
C PHE A 3 4.20 34.69 -41.69
N SER A 4 3.72 33.58 -42.26
CA SER A 4 3.12 32.47 -41.51
C SER A 4 4.23 31.52 -41.11
N THR A 5 4.46 31.33 -39.82
CA THR A 5 5.17 30.15 -39.28
C THR A 5 4.52 29.80 -37.94
N LEU A 6 3.52 28.93 -38.01
CA LEU A 6 3.03 28.19 -36.86
C LEU A 6 3.44 26.73 -37.03
N VAL A 7 3.67 26.11 -35.87
CA VAL A 7 3.76 24.67 -35.62
C VAL A 7 5.14 24.04 -35.88
N ALA A 8 5.84 23.69 -34.79
CA ALA A 8 6.22 22.31 -34.50
C ALA A 8 7.09 22.24 -33.23
N ALA A 9 6.51 21.71 -32.15
CA ALA A 9 7.26 20.92 -31.16
C ALA A 9 6.24 20.13 -30.32
N THR A 10 5.71 19.06 -30.90
CA THR A 10 5.11 17.97 -30.16
C THR A 10 6.23 17.26 -29.39
N PHE A 11 6.42 17.63 -28.12
CA PHE A 11 7.11 16.74 -27.19
C PHE A 11 6.13 15.63 -26.82
N VAL A 12 6.16 14.54 -27.58
CA VAL A 12 5.63 13.26 -27.10
C VAL A 12 6.56 12.86 -25.96
N ALA A 13 6.15 13.13 -24.73
CA ALA A 13 6.75 12.51 -23.57
C ALA A 13 6.38 11.02 -23.64
N VAL A 14 7.22 10.24 -24.33
CA VAL A 14 7.21 8.79 -24.21
C VAL A 14 7.71 8.53 -22.79
N ALA A 15 6.79 8.47 -21.83
CA ALA A 15 7.05 7.80 -20.58
C ALA A 15 7.39 6.37 -20.99
N SER A 16 8.69 6.08 -21.04
CA SER A 16 9.18 4.73 -21.26
C SER A 16 8.60 3.92 -20.12
N ALA A 17 7.56 3.13 -20.43
CA ALA A 17 7.23 1.93 -19.70
C ALA A 17 8.44 1.01 -19.85
N LYS A 18 9.55 1.36 -19.19
CA LYS A 18 10.59 0.44 -18.83
C LYS A 18 9.87 -0.73 -18.18
N ASP A 19 10.32 -1.95 -18.44
CA ASP A 19 9.82 -3.14 -17.77
C ASP A 19 10.00 -2.97 -16.25
N ILE A 20 9.05 -2.30 -15.59
CA ILE A 20 9.02 -2.16 -14.15
C ILE A 20 8.62 -3.55 -13.68
N VAL A 21 9.63 -4.31 -13.28
CA VAL A 21 9.44 -5.56 -12.56
C VAL A 21 9.06 -5.17 -11.15
N TYR A 22 7.77 -5.20 -10.87
CA TYR A 22 7.22 -4.99 -9.53
C TYR A 22 7.67 -6.10 -8.57
N PRO A 23 7.64 -5.87 -7.25
CA PRO A 23 8.06 -6.90 -6.31
C PRO A 23 7.13 -8.12 -6.50
N PRO A 24 7.55 -9.35 -6.21
CA PRO A 24 6.69 -10.51 -6.47
C PRO A 24 5.43 -10.52 -5.61
N ILE A 25 5.48 -9.86 -4.44
CA ILE A 25 4.40 -9.86 -3.44
C ILE A 25 4.26 -8.49 -2.80
N ILE A 26 3.02 -8.02 -2.64
CA ILE A 26 2.68 -6.89 -1.77
C ILE A 26 1.68 -7.39 -0.73
N ASN A 27 1.92 -7.08 0.53
CA ASN A 27 1.00 -7.39 1.61
C ASN A 27 0.37 -6.12 2.15
N LEU A 28 -0.93 -6.18 2.47
CA LEU A 28 -1.69 -5.06 2.97
C LEU A 28 -2.26 -5.37 4.34
N GLY A 29 -2.34 -4.35 5.17
CA GLY A 29 -2.81 -4.49 6.53
C GLY A 29 -3.26 -3.18 7.13
N ARG A 30 -3.60 -3.25 8.41
CA ARG A 30 -4.01 -2.10 9.20
C ARG A 30 -3.15 -1.99 10.43
N HIS A 31 -2.56 -0.83 10.65
CA HIS A 31 -1.91 -0.47 11.90
C HIS A 31 -2.87 0.41 12.72
N GLY A 32 -3.34 -0.07 13.86
CA GLY A 32 -4.12 0.72 14.81
C GLY A 32 -3.23 1.32 15.89
N TYR A 33 -3.46 2.58 16.27
CA TYR A 33 -2.86 3.27 17.43
C TYR A 33 -3.95 4.15 18.10
N PRO A 34 -3.86 4.50 19.40
CA PRO A 34 -4.89 5.28 20.13
C PRO A 34 -5.46 6.55 19.48
N HIS A 35 -4.77 7.14 18.50
CA HIS A 35 -5.19 8.37 17.83
C HIS A 35 -5.40 8.22 16.32
N GLY A 36 -5.40 6.98 15.79
CA GLY A 36 -5.66 6.76 14.38
C GLY A 36 -5.36 5.35 13.91
N ASN A 37 -5.92 5.01 12.75
CA ASN A 37 -5.64 3.78 12.04
C ASN A 37 -4.94 4.11 10.73
N GLN A 38 -3.91 3.37 10.39
CA GLN A 38 -3.24 3.46 9.11
C GLN A 38 -3.52 2.21 8.30
N PHE A 39 -3.87 2.38 7.03
CA PHE A 39 -3.79 1.29 6.07
C PHE A 39 -2.35 1.25 5.56
N ILE A 40 -1.72 0.10 5.63
CA ILE A 40 -0.29 -0.05 5.39
C ILE A 40 -0.03 -1.11 4.33
N ALA A 41 1.08 -0.96 3.61
CA ALA A 41 1.58 -1.92 2.61
C ALA A 41 3.04 -2.27 2.89
N TRP A 42 3.46 -3.52 2.70
CA TRP A 42 4.87 -3.94 2.80
C TRP A 42 5.23 -5.00 1.77
N SER A 43 6.53 -5.12 1.50
CA SER A 43 7.11 -6.08 0.55
C SER A 43 8.53 -6.46 0.99
N PRO A 44 9.01 -7.68 0.69
CA PRO A 44 8.29 -8.79 0.03
C PRO A 44 7.76 -9.83 1.03
N PHE A 45 8.03 -9.65 2.32
CA PHE A 45 7.72 -10.62 3.35
C PHE A 45 6.23 -10.88 3.51
N THR A 46 5.79 -12.13 3.38
CA THR A 46 4.41 -12.57 3.62
C THR A 46 4.30 -13.26 4.96
N PRO A 47 3.53 -12.71 5.92
CA PRO A 47 3.32 -13.36 7.20
C PRO A 47 2.56 -14.68 7.04
N THR A 48 3.00 -15.71 7.77
CA THR A 48 2.29 -17.00 7.83
C THR A 48 1.72 -17.30 9.21
N THR A 49 2.17 -16.57 10.22
CA THR A 49 1.77 -16.74 11.62
C THR A 49 1.45 -15.38 12.27
N THR A 50 0.74 -15.40 13.39
CA THR A 50 0.53 -14.20 14.22
C THR A 50 1.88 -13.59 14.63
N GLN A 51 2.84 -14.45 15.00
CA GLN A 51 4.15 -14.01 15.47
C GLN A 51 4.96 -13.28 14.39
N ASP A 52 4.75 -13.61 13.12
CA ASP A 52 5.34 -12.91 11.98
C ASP A 52 4.80 -11.48 11.85
N VAL A 53 3.48 -11.31 12.01
CA VAL A 53 2.85 -9.99 12.00
C VAL A 53 3.26 -9.17 13.24
N VAL A 54 3.43 -9.81 14.39
CA VAL A 54 3.99 -9.17 15.60
C VAL A 54 5.42 -8.67 15.35
N LYS A 55 6.27 -9.50 14.74
CA LYS A 55 7.63 -9.09 14.38
C LYS A 55 7.62 -7.93 13.39
N LEU A 56 6.72 -7.94 12.41
CA LEU A 56 6.53 -6.82 11.48
C LEU A 56 6.20 -5.52 12.24
N CYS A 57 5.28 -5.57 13.21
CA CYS A 57 4.90 -4.41 14.04
C CYS A 57 6.07 -3.91 14.91
N ASP A 58 6.69 -4.79 15.71
CA ASP A 58 7.67 -4.41 16.74
C ASP A 58 9.07 -4.14 16.20
N THR A 59 9.55 -4.99 15.28
CA THR A 59 10.95 -4.98 14.86
C THR A 59 11.18 -4.27 13.54
N ARG A 60 10.17 -4.26 12.68
CA ARG A 60 10.22 -3.66 11.34
C ARG A 60 9.27 -2.48 11.17
N GLY A 61 8.54 -2.12 12.23
CA GLY A 61 7.49 -1.10 12.20
C GLY A 61 7.79 0.14 13.04
N SER A 62 6.76 0.64 13.72
CA SER A 62 6.67 1.99 14.29
C SER A 62 7.66 2.27 15.42
N ILE A 63 8.05 1.26 16.21
CA ILE A 63 8.86 1.45 17.43
C ILE A 63 10.33 1.76 17.14
N LYS A 64 10.88 1.23 16.05
CA LYS A 64 12.30 1.43 15.71
C LYS A 64 12.56 2.54 14.70
N GLY A 65 11.52 3.27 14.27
CA GLY A 65 11.65 4.33 13.26
C GLY A 65 12.16 3.84 11.90
N THR A 66 12.09 2.53 11.65
CA THR A 66 12.60 1.84 10.45
C THR A 66 11.43 1.22 9.70
N ALA A 67 10.34 1.96 9.52
CA ALA A 67 9.09 1.44 8.98
C ALA A 67 9.32 0.80 7.60
N THR A 68 9.32 -0.52 7.58
CA THR A 68 9.39 -1.34 6.36
C THR A 68 8.05 -1.47 5.66
N TRP A 69 7.00 -0.95 6.30
CA TRP A 69 5.69 -0.77 5.71
C TRP A 69 5.46 0.71 5.41
N THR A 70 4.82 0.98 4.27
CA THR A 70 4.39 2.32 3.88
C THR A 70 2.95 2.54 4.29
N ALA A 71 2.66 3.67 4.92
CA ALA A 71 1.29 4.11 5.16
C ALA A 71 0.65 4.53 3.82
N VAL A 72 -0.26 3.70 3.32
CA VAL A 72 -1.10 4.01 2.16
C VAL A 72 -2.13 5.08 2.52
N ARG A 73 -2.71 4.96 3.72
CA ARG A 73 -3.63 5.95 4.29
C ARG A 73 -3.39 6.11 5.78
N THR A 74 -3.57 7.33 6.26
CA THR A 74 -3.75 7.62 7.68
C THR A 74 -5.19 8.09 7.90
N VAL A 75 -5.92 7.38 8.76
CA VAL A 75 -7.22 7.77 9.30
C VAL A 75 -6.97 8.26 10.72
N ASN A 76 -6.99 9.56 10.93
CA ASN A 76 -6.99 10.13 12.27
C ASN A 76 -8.15 11.14 12.39
N THR A 77 -8.35 11.70 13.58
CA THR A 77 -9.41 12.70 13.82
C THR A 77 -9.26 13.99 13.01
N TYR A 78 -8.19 14.14 12.23
CA TYR A 78 -7.79 15.38 11.55
C TYR A 78 -7.55 15.22 10.04
N VAL A 79 -7.43 13.99 9.53
CA VAL A 79 -7.09 13.66 8.13
C VAL A 79 -7.92 12.47 7.67
N LEU A 80 -8.63 12.70 6.57
CA LEU A 80 -9.72 11.88 6.09
C LEU A 80 -9.59 11.71 4.56
N ASP A 81 -8.54 11.03 4.11
CA ASP A 81 -8.33 10.72 2.69
C ASP A 81 -9.01 9.40 2.29
N PRO A 82 -9.36 9.16 1.01
CA PRO A 82 -9.78 7.84 0.56
C PRO A 82 -8.62 6.81 0.60
N ILE A 83 -8.92 5.52 0.77
CA ILE A 83 -7.92 4.42 0.67
C ILE A 83 -7.64 4.09 -0.79
N CYS A 84 -8.73 3.81 -1.50
CA CYS A 84 -8.75 3.53 -2.91
C CYS A 84 -8.47 4.83 -3.67
N ARG A 85 -7.86 4.75 -4.85
CA ARG A 85 -7.50 5.94 -5.65
C ARG A 85 -6.44 6.87 -5.06
N LYS A 86 -5.93 6.56 -3.87
CA LYS A 86 -4.85 7.34 -3.25
C LYS A 86 -3.49 6.76 -3.68
N PRO A 87 -2.62 7.59 -4.30
CA PRO A 87 -1.29 7.14 -4.68
C PRO A 87 -0.43 6.93 -3.44
N PHE A 88 0.38 5.87 -3.48
CA PHE A 88 1.42 5.58 -2.50
C PHE A 88 2.69 5.10 -3.19
N ASN A 89 3.79 5.12 -2.46
CA ASN A 89 5.04 4.50 -2.86
C ASN A 89 5.26 3.27 -1.97
N LEU A 90 5.98 2.27 -2.46
CA LEU A 90 6.34 1.10 -1.67
C LEU A 90 7.81 0.80 -1.90
N THR A 91 8.58 0.68 -0.83
CA THR A 91 9.95 0.17 -0.91
C THR A 91 9.93 -1.31 -0.58
N ASP A 92 10.58 -2.11 -1.42
CA ASP A 92 10.84 -3.51 -1.13
C ASP A 92 12.07 -3.64 -0.23
N ASP A 93 11.91 -4.30 0.92
CA ASP A 93 12.96 -4.38 1.95
C ASP A 93 14.20 -5.15 1.49
N ASP A 94 14.02 -6.19 0.67
CA ASP A 94 15.09 -7.10 0.29
C ASP A 94 15.98 -6.47 -0.79
N THR A 95 15.37 -5.73 -1.72
CA THR A 95 16.07 -5.11 -2.86
C THR A 95 16.38 -3.62 -2.66
N GLY A 96 15.69 -2.96 -1.72
CA GLY A 96 15.75 -1.51 -1.52
C GLY A 96 15.10 -0.69 -2.65
N THR A 97 14.42 -1.34 -3.60
CA THR A 97 13.80 -0.65 -4.75
C THR A 97 12.49 0.00 -4.31
N THR A 98 12.32 1.29 -4.60
CA THR A 98 11.06 2.00 -4.38
C THR A 98 10.22 2.02 -5.66
N TYR A 99 9.02 1.45 -5.56
CA TYR A 99 7.97 1.50 -6.55
C TYR A 99 7.09 2.71 -6.28
N HIS A 100 6.93 3.56 -7.29
CA HIS A 100 6.22 4.83 -7.16
C HIS A 100 4.86 4.81 -7.86
N ASN A 101 3.96 5.67 -7.42
CA ASN A 101 2.63 5.86 -8.03
C ASN A 101 1.79 4.57 -8.07
N LEU A 102 1.90 3.75 -7.02
CA LEU A 102 1.00 2.64 -6.82
C LEU A 102 -0.34 3.16 -6.29
N GLU A 103 -1.41 2.47 -6.60
CA GLU A 103 -2.76 2.80 -6.15
C GLU A 103 -3.53 1.52 -5.83
N LEU A 104 -4.38 1.56 -4.80
CA LEU A 104 -5.27 0.44 -4.50
C LEU A 104 -6.54 0.53 -5.34
N ALA A 105 -6.85 -0.56 -6.03
CA ALA A 105 -8.14 -0.76 -6.67
C ALA A 105 -9.07 -1.52 -5.72
N CYS A 106 -10.29 -1.02 -5.58
CA CYS A 106 -11.30 -1.56 -4.68
C CYS A 106 -12.57 -1.94 -5.43
N VAL A 107 -13.43 -2.74 -4.79
CA VAL A 107 -14.78 -3.04 -5.33
C VAL A 107 -15.63 -1.77 -5.42
N ASP A 108 -15.57 -0.94 -4.38
CA ASP A 108 -16.26 0.34 -4.31
C ASP A 108 -15.31 1.43 -3.80
N ASP A 109 -15.09 2.44 -4.63
CA ASP A 109 -14.25 3.60 -4.32
C ASP A 109 -14.99 4.65 -3.45
N ASN A 110 -16.31 4.52 -3.32
CA ASN A 110 -17.20 5.47 -2.65
C ASN A 110 -17.78 4.92 -1.33
N ILE A 111 -16.96 4.18 -0.58
CA ILE A 111 -17.35 3.71 0.75
C ILE A 111 -17.21 4.81 1.81
N PRO A 112 -18.01 4.75 2.89
CA PRO A 112 -17.84 5.63 4.03
C PRO A 112 -16.42 5.57 4.58
N ILE A 113 -15.93 6.71 5.05
CA ILE A 113 -14.54 6.85 5.46
C ILE A 113 -14.12 5.97 6.65
N SER A 114 -15.11 5.58 7.46
CA SER A 114 -15.00 4.67 8.60
C SER A 114 -15.09 3.19 8.22
N ALA A 115 -15.50 2.87 6.98
CA ALA A 115 -15.59 1.51 6.50
C ALA A 115 -14.23 0.99 6.02
N GLU A 116 -14.04 -0.33 6.11
CA GLU A 116 -12.88 -1.00 5.54
C GLU A 116 -13.13 -1.29 4.06
N PRO A 117 -12.22 -0.89 3.15
CA PRO A 117 -12.36 -1.15 1.73
C PRO A 117 -12.08 -2.60 1.42
N GLU A 118 -12.82 -3.11 0.45
CA GLU A 118 -12.55 -4.38 -0.20
C GLU A 118 -11.55 -4.14 -1.34
N VAL A 119 -10.27 -4.42 -1.07
CA VAL A 119 -9.17 -4.23 -2.02
C VAL A 119 -9.08 -5.46 -2.93
N THR A 120 -9.09 -5.22 -4.24
CA THR A 120 -9.03 -6.28 -5.26
C THR A 120 -7.69 -6.33 -5.97
N ALA A 121 -6.95 -5.22 -6.02
CA ALA A 121 -5.67 -5.15 -6.70
C ALA A 121 -4.81 -3.97 -6.23
N VAL A 122 -3.51 -4.07 -6.52
CA VAL A 122 -2.61 -2.93 -6.62
C VAL A 122 -2.42 -2.63 -8.10
N VAL A 123 -2.56 -1.36 -8.49
CA VAL A 123 -2.37 -0.89 -9.86
C VAL A 123 -1.26 0.14 -9.93
N ASP A 124 -0.59 0.22 -11.08
CA ASP A 124 0.26 1.34 -11.43
C ASP A 124 -0.63 2.46 -11.96
N ARG A 125 -0.65 3.59 -11.25
CA ARG A 125 -1.49 4.74 -11.61
C ARG A 125 -1.10 5.34 -12.97
N ASN A 126 0.17 5.28 -13.36
CA ASN A 126 0.62 5.88 -14.62
C ASN A 126 0.12 5.10 -15.83
N THR A 127 0.06 3.78 -15.73
CA THR A 127 -0.35 2.89 -16.82
C THR A 127 -1.77 2.35 -16.65
N ASN A 128 -2.38 2.55 -15.47
CA ASN A 128 -3.63 1.95 -15.03
C ASN A 128 -3.64 0.42 -15.16
N LYS A 129 -2.47 -0.21 -15.10
CA LYS A 129 -2.32 -1.67 -15.20
C LYS A 129 -2.32 -2.29 -13.81
N THR A 130 -2.99 -3.43 -13.68
CA THR A 130 -2.88 -4.28 -12.50
C THR A 130 -1.45 -4.77 -12.37
N VAL A 131 -0.88 -4.49 -11.21
CA VAL A 131 0.45 -4.93 -10.78
C VAL A 131 0.32 -6.20 -9.97
N HIS A 132 -0.66 -6.25 -9.07
CA HIS A 132 -0.98 -7.43 -8.27
C HIS A 132 -2.49 -7.59 -8.10
N THR A 133 -2.94 -8.83 -8.05
CA THR A 133 -4.29 -9.16 -7.58
C THR A 133 -4.24 -9.44 -6.09
N CYS A 134 -5.13 -8.83 -5.32
CA CYS A 134 -5.21 -8.95 -3.87
C CYS A 134 -6.34 -9.88 -3.46
N THR A 135 -6.06 -10.79 -2.52
CA THR A 135 -7.07 -11.64 -1.89
C THR A 135 -7.08 -11.38 -0.40
N ARG A 136 -8.28 -11.31 0.19
CA ARG A 136 -8.42 -11.14 1.64
C ARG A 136 -7.88 -12.38 2.36
N VAL A 137 -7.10 -12.14 3.39
CA VAL A 137 -6.63 -13.18 4.32
C VAL A 137 -7.85 -13.69 5.11
N PRO A 138 -8.08 -15.02 5.19
CA PRO A 138 -9.20 -15.55 5.95
C PRO A 138 -9.19 -15.10 7.42
N ALA A 139 -10.35 -14.74 7.95
CA ALA A 139 -10.49 -14.19 9.30
C ALA A 139 -10.10 -15.19 10.41
N ASP A 140 -10.16 -16.48 10.12
CA ASP A 140 -9.76 -17.59 10.99
C ASP A 140 -8.30 -18.03 10.81
N SER A 141 -7.55 -17.37 9.92
CA SER A 141 -6.13 -17.68 9.72
C SER A 141 -5.28 -17.18 10.88
N GLU A 142 -4.26 -17.95 11.24
CA GLU A 142 -3.28 -17.56 12.25
C GLU A 142 -2.53 -16.26 11.87
N ALA A 143 -2.34 -16.01 10.57
CA ALA A 143 -1.72 -14.79 10.09
C ALA A 143 -2.66 -13.57 10.13
N GLY A 144 -3.98 -13.77 10.07
CA GLY A 144 -4.97 -12.69 10.05
C GLY A 144 -5.18 -12.00 11.41
N THR A 145 -4.85 -12.68 12.50
CA THR A 145 -4.84 -12.10 13.85
C THR A 145 -3.51 -11.45 14.17
N ALA A 146 -3.49 -10.29 14.84
CA ALA A 146 -2.23 -9.76 15.37
C ALA A 146 -2.37 -8.63 16.41
N GLU A 147 -1.38 -8.59 17.32
CA GLU A 147 -0.95 -7.42 18.10
C GLU A 147 0.46 -7.63 18.65
N SER A 148 1.38 -6.72 18.34
CA SER A 148 2.15 -6.05 19.38
C SER A 148 2.98 -4.98 18.71
N CYS A 149 2.62 -3.72 18.93
CA CYS A 149 3.55 -2.60 18.90
C CYS A 149 3.84 -2.26 20.37
N THR A 150 4.45 -3.27 21.00
CA THR A 150 4.68 -3.61 22.41
C THR A 150 3.58 -3.25 23.41
N ARG A 151 2.64 -4.21 23.54
CA ARG A 151 1.65 -4.41 24.62
C ARG A 151 0.51 -3.39 24.69
N SER A 152 -0.49 -3.62 23.84
CA SER A 152 -1.92 -3.21 23.86
C SER A 152 -2.30 -1.73 24.07
N ALA A 153 -1.63 -0.96 24.94
CA ALA A 153 -1.88 0.48 25.09
C ALA A 153 -1.45 1.30 23.86
N ASN A 154 -0.53 0.74 23.06
CA ASN A 154 0.11 1.39 21.91
C ASN A 154 -0.32 0.80 20.56
N GLY A 155 -1.38 -0.01 20.52
CA GLY A 155 -1.92 -0.54 19.27
C GLY A 155 -1.12 -1.68 18.63
N GLY A 156 -1.44 -2.01 17.38
CA GLY A 156 -0.99 -3.23 16.71
C GLY A 156 -1.22 -3.21 15.19
N VAL A 157 -0.61 -4.16 14.49
CA VAL A 157 -0.82 -4.40 13.05
C VAL A 157 -1.74 -5.59 12.89
N MET A 158 -2.62 -5.57 11.89
CA MET A 158 -3.39 -6.70 11.38
C MET A 158 -3.05 -6.94 9.91
N TYR A 159 -2.92 -8.20 9.51
CA TYR A 159 -2.71 -8.59 8.12
C TYR A 159 -4.05 -8.87 7.43
N LEU A 160 -4.33 -8.17 6.33
CA LEU A 160 -5.66 -8.15 5.73
C LEU A 160 -5.69 -8.72 4.30
N TYR A 161 -4.67 -8.46 3.49
CA TYR A 161 -4.64 -8.92 2.09
C TYR A 161 -3.26 -9.38 1.67
N ALA A 162 -3.22 -10.51 0.96
CA ALA A 162 -2.06 -10.98 0.21
C ALA A 162 -2.24 -10.58 -1.25
N CYS A 163 -1.29 -9.85 -1.84
CA CYS A 163 -1.33 -9.46 -3.24
C CYS A 163 -0.16 -10.08 -4.01
N THR A 164 -0.46 -10.79 -5.09
CA THR A 164 0.52 -11.51 -5.91
C THR A 164 0.43 -11.07 -7.37
N ALA A 165 1.57 -11.14 -8.09
CA ALA A 165 1.68 -10.69 -9.47
C ALA A 165 0.89 -11.57 -10.45
#